data_AF-A0A1H8K6N5-F1
#
_entry.id   AF-A0A1H8K6N5-F1
#
_cell.length_a   1.000
_cell.length_b   1.000
_cell.length_c   1.000
_cell.angle_alpha   90.00
_cell.angle_beta   90.00
_cell.angle_gamma   90.00
#
_symmetry.space_group_name_H-M   'P 1'
#
loop_
_entity.id
_entity.type
_entity.pdbx_description
1 polymer ?
#
loop_
_entity_poly.entity_id
_entity_poly.type
_entity_poly.pdbx_seq_one_letter_code
_entity_poly.pdbx_strand_id
1 'polypeptide(L)'
;MTPVRSLAPAIYFIAFVSGGVLMGFEMLGSRYLFPYFGGGIGTWASLISTVLCALAIGYFAGSAIVDRNPSQRTIGAAILVAAFWLALVPATADAIMQAILNQLSAGPAATLSASAALLLVPLTLLGTFSPIAVSLLTRSAHEAGRVAGRVYGVSTIGNVAGTLLTTFVLIPSIGSRNITYIFAVVLAACAALLFMMPAQRQTEA
;
A
#
# COMPACT_ATOMS: atom_id res chain seq x y z
N MET A 1 5.05 8.24 -32.86
CA MET A 1 4.64 6.99 -32.19
C MET A 1 5.73 6.58 -31.20
N THR A 2 5.64 6.91 -29.89
CA THR A 2 6.37 6.28 -28.74
C THR A 2 6.42 7.18 -27.46
N PRO A 3 5.32 7.33 -26.70
CA PRO A 3 5.45 7.65 -25.26
C PRO A 3 5.20 6.41 -24.38
N VAL A 4 4.20 5.59 -24.74
CA VAL A 4 3.61 4.56 -23.87
C VAL A 4 4.53 3.36 -23.59
N ARG A 5 5.52 3.07 -24.45
CA ARG A 5 6.46 1.94 -24.24
C ARG A 5 7.38 2.14 -23.02
N SER A 6 7.60 3.37 -22.56
CA SER A 6 8.50 3.66 -21.43
C SER A 6 7.83 3.55 -20.05
N LEU A 7 6.51 3.72 -19.97
CA LEU A 7 5.78 3.81 -18.69
C LEU A 7 5.33 2.46 -18.14
N ALA A 8 4.99 1.52 -19.02
CA ALA A 8 4.54 0.18 -18.63
C ALA A 8 5.50 -0.59 -17.71
N PRO A 9 6.82 -0.70 -18.02
CA PRO A 9 7.73 -1.43 -17.13
C PRO A 9 7.86 -0.77 -15.76
N ALA A 10 7.83 0.57 -15.69
CA ALA A 10 7.86 1.29 -14.42
C ALA A 10 6.60 1.02 -13.58
N ILE A 11 5.41 1.07 -14.20
CA ILE A 11 4.16 0.75 -13.50
C ILE A 11 4.17 -0.69 -12.98
N TYR A 12 4.62 -1.67 -13.77
CA TYR A 12 4.71 -3.06 -13.29
C TYR A 12 5.74 -3.22 -12.16
N PHE A 13 6.89 -2.57 -12.25
CA PHE A 13 7.88 -2.57 -11.17
C PHE A 13 7.31 -1.96 -9.88
N ILE A 14 6.62 -0.82 -9.99
CA ILE A 14 5.97 -0.17 -8.85
C ILE A 14 4.85 -1.05 -8.30
N ALA A 15 4.07 -1.74 -9.15
CA ALA A 15 3.05 -2.68 -8.70
C ALA A 15 3.64 -3.79 -7.82
N PHE A 16 4.77 -4.36 -8.24
CA PHE A 16 5.49 -5.37 -7.48
C PHE A 16 5.98 -4.81 -6.13
N VAL A 17 6.63 -3.65 -6.15
CA VAL A 17 7.19 -3.02 -4.93
C VAL A 17 6.08 -2.58 -3.98
N SER A 18 5.03 -1.92 -4.47
CA SER A 18 3.91 -1.46 -3.66
C SER A 18 3.14 -2.62 -3.04
N GLY A 19 2.94 -3.71 -3.78
CA GLY A 19 2.34 -4.93 -3.23
C GLY A 19 3.20 -5.54 -2.11
N GLY A 20 4.51 -5.65 -2.35
CA GLY A 20 5.45 -6.15 -1.34
C GLY A 20 5.49 -5.30 -0.07
N VAL A 21 5.47 -3.97 -0.21
CA VAL A 21 5.38 -3.05 0.94
C VAL A 21 4.04 -3.15 1.64
N LEU A 22 2.93 -3.25 0.90
CA LEU A 22 1.58 -3.34 1.45
C LEU A 22 1.44 -4.55 2.37
N MET A 23 1.79 -5.74 1.88
CA MET A 23 1.70 -6.97 2.68
C MET A 23 2.83 -7.09 3.70
N GLY A 24 4.03 -6.60 3.38
CA GLY A 24 5.12 -6.51 4.35
C GLY A 24 4.70 -5.66 5.56
N PHE A 25 4.06 -4.52 5.33
CA PHE A 25 3.60 -3.63 6.39
C PHE A 25 2.45 -4.22 7.19
N GLU A 26 1.56 -5.02 6.58
CA GLU A 26 0.59 -5.82 7.31
C GLU A 26 1.26 -6.75 8.33
N MET A 27 2.33 -7.46 7.92
CA MET A 27 3.09 -8.31 8.83
C MET A 27 3.75 -7.51 9.96
N LEU A 28 4.25 -6.30 9.66
CA LEU A 28 4.79 -5.39 10.68
C LEU A 28 3.72 -4.87 11.64
N GLY A 29 2.49 -4.68 11.17
CA GLY A 29 1.34 -4.28 11.99
C GLY A 29 1.17 -5.19 13.20
N SER A 30 1.28 -6.51 12.99
CA SER A 30 1.26 -7.48 14.10
C SER A 30 2.33 -7.22 15.16
N ARG A 31 3.52 -6.75 14.76
CA ARG A 31 4.65 -6.46 15.67
C ARG A 31 4.45 -5.18 16.45
N TYR A 32 3.78 -4.18 15.86
CA TYR A 32 3.40 -2.96 16.58
C TYR A 32 2.29 -3.23 17.60
N LEU A 33 1.34 -4.11 17.28
CA LEU A 33 0.21 -4.42 18.16
C LEU A 33 0.57 -5.43 19.26
N PHE A 34 1.53 -6.32 19.01
CA PHE A 34 1.87 -7.43 19.92
C PHE A 34 2.15 -7.01 21.37
N PRO A 35 2.93 -5.95 21.66
CA PRO A 35 3.21 -5.54 23.05
C PRO A 35 1.98 -5.09 23.84
N TYR A 36 0.91 -4.69 23.16
CA TYR A 36 -0.27 -4.07 23.75
C TYR A 36 -1.48 -5.01 23.78
N PHE A 37 -1.68 -5.77 22.70
CA PHE A 37 -2.88 -6.60 22.48
C PHE A 37 -2.55 -8.09 22.34
N GLY A 38 -1.27 -8.45 22.29
CA GLY A 38 -0.81 -9.82 22.03
C GLY A 38 -0.97 -10.27 20.58
N GLY A 39 -0.50 -11.49 20.30
CA GLY A 39 -0.49 -12.10 18.96
C GLY A 39 -1.61 -13.12 18.70
N GLY A 40 -2.73 -13.03 19.42
CA GLY A 40 -3.83 -13.99 19.30
C GLY A 40 -4.61 -13.89 17.98
N ILE A 41 -5.51 -14.85 17.75
CA ILE A 41 -6.37 -14.92 16.56
C ILE A 41 -7.18 -13.62 16.38
N GLY A 42 -7.63 -13.01 17.48
CA GLY A 42 -8.34 -11.73 17.44
C GLY A 42 -7.52 -10.59 16.82
N THR A 43 -6.23 -10.48 17.16
CA THR A 43 -5.34 -9.46 16.58
C THR A 43 -5.15 -9.67 15.08
N TRP A 44 -4.95 -10.92 14.66
CA TRP A 44 -4.83 -11.26 13.24
C TRP A 44 -6.12 -10.99 12.48
N ALA A 45 -7.27 -11.33 13.04
CA ALA A 45 -8.57 -11.00 12.45
C ALA A 45 -8.71 -9.48 12.25
N SER A 46 -8.39 -8.68 13.28
CA SER A 46 -8.41 -7.22 13.18
C SER A 46 -7.47 -6.67 12.10
N LEU A 47 -6.25 -7.20 11.98
CA LEU A 47 -5.28 -6.78 10.96
C LEU A 47 -5.78 -7.08 9.55
N ILE A 48 -6.15 -8.33 9.27
CA ILE A 48 -6.64 -8.76 7.95
C ILE A 48 -7.90 -7.98 7.58
N SER A 49 -8.87 -7.86 8.50
CA SER A 49 -10.09 -7.08 8.24
C SER A 49 -9.80 -5.62 7.93
N THR A 50 -8.83 -5.01 8.62
CA THR A 50 -8.42 -3.62 8.37
C THR A 50 -7.78 -3.49 7.00
N VAL A 51 -6.86 -4.39 6.64
CA VAL A 51 -6.17 -4.38 5.35
C VAL A 51 -7.16 -4.55 4.19
N LEU A 52 -8.09 -5.51 4.32
CA LEU A 52 -9.13 -5.74 3.32
C LEU A 52 -10.07 -4.54 3.20
N CYS A 53 -10.47 -3.91 4.31
CA CYS A 53 -11.26 -2.67 4.28
C CYS A 53 -10.48 -1.53 3.61
N ALA A 54 -9.21 -1.34 3.95
CA ALA A 54 -8.36 -0.31 3.36
C ALA A 54 -8.24 -0.51 1.85
N LEU A 55 -7.98 -1.74 1.41
CA LEU A 55 -7.93 -2.10 -0.01
C LEU A 55 -9.25 -1.86 -0.71
N ALA A 56 -10.37 -2.26 -0.12
CA ALA A 56 -11.70 -2.02 -0.69
C ALA A 56 -11.96 -0.52 -0.88
N ILE A 57 -11.72 0.29 0.15
CA ILE A 57 -11.84 1.75 0.10
C ILE A 57 -10.90 2.31 -0.98
N GLY A 58 -9.66 1.84 -1.02
CA GLY A 58 -8.65 2.23 -2.01
C GLY A 58 -9.07 1.90 -3.44
N TYR A 59 -9.67 0.73 -3.67
CA TYR A 59 -10.15 0.34 -5.00
C TYR A 59 -11.31 1.21 -5.47
N PHE A 60 -12.29 1.49 -4.60
CA PHE A 60 -13.40 2.40 -4.93
C PHE A 60 -12.95 3.84 -5.10
N ALA A 61 -12.06 4.33 -4.24
CA ALA A 61 -11.50 5.68 -4.35
C ALA A 61 -10.65 5.80 -5.63
N GLY A 62 -9.83 4.79 -5.92
CA GLY A 62 -9.00 4.73 -7.11
C GLY A 62 -9.82 4.67 -8.40
N SER A 63 -10.94 3.94 -8.44
CA SER A 63 -11.86 3.96 -9.58
C SER A 63 -12.52 5.32 -9.76
N ALA A 64 -12.95 5.97 -8.68
CA ALA A 64 -13.52 7.32 -8.77
C ALA A 64 -12.49 8.38 -9.25
N ILE A 65 -11.19 8.18 -8.96
CA ILE A 65 -10.10 9.01 -9.50
C ILE A 65 -9.93 8.77 -11.01
N VAL A 66 -10.08 7.53 -11.46
CA VAL A 66 -10.04 7.18 -12.88
C VAL A 66 -11.14 7.88 -13.67
N ASP A 67 -12.33 8.05 -13.09
CA ASP A 67 -13.44 8.74 -13.78
C ASP A 67 -13.19 10.25 -13.95
N ARG A 68 -12.31 10.85 -13.14
CA ARG A 68 -12.08 12.31 -13.15
C ARG A 68 -10.95 12.76 -14.06
N ASN A 69 -9.76 12.16 -13.95
CA ASN A 69 -8.62 12.31 -14.88
C ASN A 69 -7.42 11.48 -14.34
N PRO A 70 -7.23 10.22 -14.76
CA PRO A 70 -6.16 9.39 -14.23
C PRO A 70 -4.82 9.88 -14.77
N SER A 71 -3.85 10.10 -13.88
CA SER A 71 -2.50 10.49 -14.27
C SER A 71 -1.45 9.76 -13.45
N GLN A 72 -0.25 9.61 -14.02
CA GLN A 72 0.90 9.07 -13.29
C GLN A 72 1.28 9.91 -12.06
N ARG A 73 0.99 11.23 -12.10
CA ARG A 73 1.21 12.12 -10.95
C ARG A 73 0.24 11.83 -9.82
N THR A 74 -1.00 11.43 -10.14
CA THR A 74 -2.00 11.06 -9.14
C THR A 74 -1.57 9.82 -8.36
N ILE A 75 -1.07 8.79 -9.07
CA ILE A 75 -0.47 7.60 -8.44
C ILE A 75 0.75 8.00 -7.61
N GLY A 76 1.67 8.78 -8.19
CA GLY A 76 2.88 9.23 -7.49
C GLY A 76 2.56 9.99 -6.20
N ALA A 77 1.56 10.88 -6.22
CA ALA A 77 1.11 11.61 -5.04
C ALA A 77 0.51 10.68 -3.98
N ALA A 78 -0.35 9.73 -4.36
CA ALA A 78 -0.92 8.76 -3.43
C ALA A 78 0.17 7.91 -2.75
N ILE A 79 1.15 7.42 -3.53
CA ILE A 79 2.29 6.66 -3.01
C ILE A 79 3.16 7.54 -2.10
N LEU A 80 3.40 8.80 -2.45
CA LEU A 80 4.21 9.70 -1.63
C LEU A 80 3.54 10.02 -0.28
N VAL A 81 2.23 10.24 -0.27
CA VAL A 81 1.47 10.45 0.96
C VAL A 81 1.47 9.17 1.80
N ALA A 82 1.34 8.00 1.18
CA ALA A 82 1.47 6.72 1.89
C ALA A 82 2.88 6.55 2.49
N ALA A 83 3.94 6.89 1.75
CA ALA A 83 5.31 6.86 2.22
C ALA A 83 5.53 7.76 3.42
N PHE A 84 5.02 9.00 3.36
CA PHE A 84 5.08 9.93 4.48
C PHE A 84 4.36 9.38 5.71
N TRP A 85 3.16 8.81 5.53
CA TRP A 85 2.42 8.20 6.63
C TRP A 85 3.18 7.03 7.26
N LEU A 86 3.77 6.14 6.44
CA LEU A 86 4.62 5.05 6.92
C LEU A 86 5.82 5.57 7.72
N ALA A 87 6.45 6.68 7.30
CA ALA A 87 7.57 7.27 8.03
C ALA A 87 7.18 7.79 9.42
N LEU A 88 5.93 8.20 9.61
CA LEU A 88 5.43 8.65 10.92
C LEU A 88 5.12 7.48 11.86
N VAL A 89 4.71 6.32 11.34
CA VAL A 89 4.25 5.18 12.13
C VAL A 89 5.21 4.79 13.26
N PRO A 90 6.52 4.60 13.06
CA PRO A 90 7.40 4.21 14.16
C PRO A 90 7.42 5.27 15.28
N ALA A 91 7.37 6.56 14.95
CA ALA A 91 7.40 7.63 15.95
C ALA A 91 6.07 7.76 16.72
N THR A 92 4.94 7.46 16.08
CA THR A 92 3.61 7.70 16.65
C THR A 92 2.93 6.44 17.19
N ALA A 93 3.39 5.23 16.83
CA ALA A 93 2.72 3.98 17.16
C ALA A 93 2.45 3.84 18.67
N ASP A 94 3.47 3.99 19.51
CA ASP A 94 3.31 3.79 20.96
C ASP A 94 2.31 4.78 21.58
N ALA A 95 2.34 6.04 21.13
CA ALA A 95 1.42 7.07 21.57
C ALA A 95 -0.03 6.77 21.14
N ILE A 96 -0.22 6.29 19.92
CA ILE A 96 -1.53 5.86 19.41
C ILE A 96 -2.06 4.66 20.22
N MET A 97 -1.23 3.64 20.46
CA MET A 97 -1.65 2.45 21.23
C MET A 97 -2.07 2.83 22.65
N GLN A 98 -1.28 3.68 23.34
CA GLN A 98 -1.61 4.17 24.67
C GLN A 98 -2.89 5.02 24.69
N ALA A 99 -3.05 5.93 23.72
CA ALA A 99 -4.25 6.76 23.62
C ALA A 99 -5.53 5.93 23.43
N ILE A 100 -5.43 4.81 22.70
CA ILE A 100 -6.54 3.86 22.52
C ILE A 100 -6.82 3.12 23.82
N LEU A 101 -5.79 2.57 24.49
CA LEU A 101 -5.96 1.84 25.75
C LEU A 101 -6.46 2.73 26.91
N ASN A 102 -6.24 4.03 26.84
CA ASN A 102 -6.80 4.98 27.81
C ASN A 102 -8.30 5.22 27.63
N GLN A 103 -8.84 4.98 26.43
CA GLN A 103 -10.26 5.21 26.10
C GLN A 103 -11.06 3.90 26.04
N LEU A 104 -10.40 2.80 25.65
CA LEU A 104 -11.00 1.50 25.43
C LEU A 104 -10.27 0.46 26.28
N SER A 105 -11.03 -0.41 26.94
CA SER A 105 -10.45 -1.58 27.59
C SER A 105 -9.80 -2.50 26.56
N ALA A 106 -8.73 -3.19 26.97
CA ALA A 106 -8.07 -4.18 26.13
C ALA A 106 -9.08 -5.24 25.67
N GLY A 107 -9.26 -5.35 24.36
CA GLY A 107 -10.27 -6.21 23.75
C GLY A 107 -10.42 -5.98 22.25
N PRO A 108 -11.34 -6.70 21.57
CA PRO A 108 -11.45 -6.68 20.11
C PRO A 108 -11.66 -5.28 19.51
N ALA A 109 -12.44 -4.43 20.17
CA ALA A 109 -12.69 -3.06 19.72
C ALA A 109 -11.42 -2.19 19.77
N ALA A 110 -10.62 -2.29 20.82
CA ALA A 110 -9.35 -1.58 20.95
C ALA A 110 -8.33 -2.08 19.91
N THR A 111 -8.21 -3.40 19.73
CA THR A 111 -7.31 -3.99 18.74
C THR A 111 -7.69 -3.61 17.31
N LEU A 112 -8.98 -3.63 16.98
CA LEU A 112 -9.46 -3.19 15.66
C LEU A 112 -9.20 -1.70 15.43
N SER A 113 -9.44 -0.86 16.45
CA SER A 113 -9.17 0.58 16.38
C SER A 113 -7.67 0.86 16.20
N ALA A 114 -6.82 0.10 16.88
CA ALA A 114 -5.36 0.19 16.76
C ALA A 114 -4.87 -0.22 15.37
N SER A 115 -5.35 -1.35 14.84
CA SER A 115 -5.07 -1.77 13.47
C SER A 115 -5.52 -0.71 12.47
N ALA A 116 -6.75 -0.19 12.61
CA ALA A 116 -7.28 0.85 11.73
C ALA A 116 -6.44 2.13 11.77
N ALA A 117 -6.10 2.63 12.96
CA ALA A 117 -5.31 3.83 13.11
C ALA A 117 -3.92 3.74 12.42
N LEU A 118 -3.31 2.55 12.44
CA LEU A 118 -2.00 2.32 11.84
C LEU A 118 -2.06 2.00 10.33
N LEU A 119 -2.94 1.09 9.92
CA LEU A 119 -2.91 0.50 8.57
C LEU A 119 -3.89 1.14 7.60
N LEU A 120 -5.02 1.70 8.08
CA LEU A 120 -6.12 2.08 7.19
C LEU A 120 -5.69 3.14 6.18
N VAL A 121 -5.12 4.25 6.63
CA VAL A 121 -4.73 5.38 5.77
C VAL A 121 -3.68 4.98 4.72
N PRO A 122 -2.50 4.43 5.08
CA PRO A 122 -1.47 4.16 4.10
C PRO A 122 -1.87 3.05 3.13
N LEU A 123 -2.55 2.00 3.62
CA LEU A 123 -2.95 0.90 2.76
C LEU A 123 -4.12 1.26 1.84
N THR A 124 -4.99 2.19 2.25
CA THR A 124 -6.01 2.76 1.37
C THR A 124 -5.37 3.49 0.20
N LEU A 125 -4.36 4.33 0.49
CA LEU A 125 -3.63 5.06 -0.54
C LEU A 125 -2.92 4.11 -1.51
N LEU A 126 -2.24 3.08 -0.99
CA LEU A 126 -1.63 2.04 -1.84
C LEU A 126 -2.70 1.23 -2.61
N GLY A 127 -3.88 1.00 -2.04
CA GLY A 127 -4.99 0.34 -2.71
C GLY A 127 -5.46 1.07 -3.97
N THR A 128 -5.38 2.41 -4.00
CA THR A 128 -5.73 3.19 -5.19
C THR A 128 -4.86 2.89 -6.41
N PHE A 129 -3.66 2.31 -6.21
CA PHE A 129 -2.70 2.05 -7.27
C PHE A 129 -3.29 1.17 -8.39
N SER A 130 -3.89 0.03 -8.03
CA SER A 130 -4.35 -0.98 -8.99
C SER A 130 -5.35 -0.43 -10.03
N PRO A 131 -6.49 0.17 -9.67
CA PRO A 131 -7.43 0.70 -10.65
C PRO A 131 -6.82 1.80 -11.53
N ILE A 132 -6.01 2.69 -10.97
CA ILE A 132 -5.39 3.78 -11.74
C ILE A 132 -4.31 3.22 -12.69
N ALA A 133 -3.49 2.28 -12.24
CA ALA A 133 -2.48 1.61 -13.07
C ALA A 133 -3.11 0.85 -14.24
N VAL A 134 -4.21 0.14 -13.99
CA VAL A 134 -4.96 -0.57 -15.05
C VAL A 134 -5.52 0.42 -16.06
N SER A 135 -6.11 1.54 -15.61
CA SER A 135 -6.60 2.59 -16.50
C SER A 135 -5.49 3.20 -17.37
N LEU A 136 -4.35 3.55 -16.78
CA LEU A 136 -3.22 4.15 -17.51
C LEU A 136 -2.58 3.20 -18.55
N LEU A 137 -2.64 1.89 -18.31
CA LEU A 137 -2.06 0.88 -19.20
C LEU A 137 -3.03 0.36 -20.27
N THR A 138 -4.33 0.55 -20.09
CA THR A 138 -5.36 0.07 -21.01
C THR A 138 -5.52 1.03 -22.18
N ARG A 139 -5.39 0.55 -23.43
CA ARG A 139 -5.62 1.37 -24.62
C ARG A 139 -6.91 1.05 -25.35
N SER A 140 -7.48 -0.13 -25.11
CA SER A 140 -8.76 -0.54 -25.70
C SER A 140 -9.49 -1.49 -24.77
N ALA A 141 -10.82 -1.55 -24.90
CA ALA A 141 -11.66 -2.45 -24.12
C ALA A 141 -11.27 -3.93 -24.30
N HIS A 142 -10.76 -4.32 -25.48
CA HIS A 142 -10.36 -5.69 -25.78
C HIS A 142 -9.17 -6.18 -24.94
N GLU A 143 -8.25 -5.28 -24.55
CA GLU A 143 -7.08 -5.65 -23.75
C GLU A 143 -7.21 -5.35 -22.26
N ALA A 144 -8.30 -4.70 -21.82
CA ALA A 144 -8.52 -4.28 -20.44
C ALA A 144 -8.37 -5.44 -19.44
N GLY A 145 -9.01 -6.59 -19.72
CA GLY A 145 -8.90 -7.77 -18.87
C GLY A 145 -7.47 -8.32 -18.78
N ARG A 146 -6.72 -8.32 -19.90
CA ARG A 146 -5.33 -8.77 -19.95
C ARG A 146 -4.41 -7.82 -19.17
N VAL A 147 -4.61 -6.52 -19.29
CA VAL A 147 -3.86 -5.51 -18.55
C VAL A 147 -4.13 -5.63 -17.05
N ALA A 148 -5.40 -5.73 -16.65
CA ALA A 148 -5.79 -5.95 -15.26
C ALA A 148 -5.15 -7.20 -14.67
N GLY A 149 -5.24 -8.34 -15.37
CA GLY A 149 -4.61 -9.59 -14.95
C GLY A 149 -3.10 -9.47 -14.76
N ARG A 150 -2.39 -8.73 -15.62
CA ARG A 150 -0.94 -8.49 -15.48
C ARG A 150 -0.60 -7.60 -14.27
N VAL A 151 -1.35 -6.52 -14.05
CA VAL A 151 -1.13 -5.63 -12.90
C VAL A 151 -1.38 -6.39 -11.59
N TYR A 152 -2.51 -7.10 -11.48
CA TYR A 152 -2.81 -7.89 -10.29
C TYR A 152 -1.83 -9.04 -10.10
N GLY A 153 -1.47 -9.75 -11.17
CA GLY A 153 -0.49 -10.84 -11.11
C GLY A 153 0.87 -10.37 -10.59
N VAL A 154 1.42 -9.30 -11.16
CA VAL A 154 2.71 -8.73 -10.72
C VAL A 154 2.64 -8.21 -9.28
N SER A 155 1.56 -7.52 -8.92
CA SER A 155 1.33 -7.07 -7.54
C SER A 155 1.23 -8.25 -6.57
N THR A 156 0.59 -9.35 -6.96
CA THR A 156 0.45 -10.56 -6.14
C THR A 156 1.79 -11.27 -5.94
N ILE A 157 2.64 -11.31 -6.96
CA ILE A 157 4.01 -11.82 -6.81
C ILE A 157 4.79 -10.92 -5.83
N GLY A 158 4.60 -9.60 -5.94
CA GLY A 158 5.13 -8.62 -4.99
C GLY A 158 4.66 -8.86 -3.56
N ASN A 159 3.36 -9.04 -3.36
CA ASN A 159 2.72 -9.39 -2.09
C ASN A 159 3.38 -10.63 -1.45
N VAL A 160 3.48 -11.73 -2.19
CA VAL A 160 4.10 -12.97 -1.70
C VAL A 160 5.57 -12.75 -1.35
N ALA A 161 6.35 -12.15 -2.25
CA ALA A 161 7.76 -11.89 -2.03
C ALA A 161 7.98 -10.95 -0.82
N GLY A 162 7.18 -9.90 -0.70
CA GLY A 162 7.22 -8.94 0.41
C GLY A 162 6.87 -9.59 1.74
N THR A 163 5.80 -10.40 1.81
CA THR A 163 5.43 -11.14 3.02
C THR A 163 6.54 -12.07 3.48
N LEU A 164 7.09 -12.88 2.56
CA LEU A 164 8.15 -13.84 2.87
C LEU A 164 9.44 -13.13 3.28
N LEU A 165 9.90 -12.17 2.48
CA LEU A 165 11.11 -11.40 2.75
C LEU A 165 11.00 -10.64 4.08
N THR A 166 9.87 -9.99 4.33
CA THR A 166 9.66 -9.24 5.57
C THR A 166 9.68 -10.16 6.77
N THR A 167 8.91 -11.25 6.71
CA THR A 167 8.69 -12.13 7.86
C THR A 167 9.92 -12.94 8.20
N PHE A 168 10.57 -13.54 7.20
CA PHE A 168 11.64 -14.52 7.42
C PHE A 168 13.05 -13.91 7.38
N VAL A 169 13.23 -12.75 6.75
CA VAL A 169 14.57 -12.15 6.56
C VAL A 169 14.68 -10.80 7.24
N LEU A 170 13.79 -9.86 6.94
CA LEU A 170 13.94 -8.48 7.40
C LEU A 170 13.63 -8.32 8.89
N ILE A 171 12.52 -8.90 9.38
CA ILE A 171 12.13 -8.79 10.80
C ILE A 171 13.26 -9.31 11.72
N PRO A 172 13.84 -10.50 11.49
CA PRO A 172 14.92 -11.00 12.34
C PRO A 172 16.23 -10.20 12.22
N SER A 173 16.53 -9.60 11.07
CA SER A 173 17.83 -8.96 10.82
C SER A 173 17.91 -7.52 11.30
N ILE A 174 16.87 -6.72 11.05
CA ILE A 174 16.91 -5.25 11.25
C ILE A 174 15.77 -4.71 12.12
N GLY A 175 14.81 -5.55 12.51
CA GLY A 175 13.70 -5.19 13.38
C GLY A 175 12.59 -4.38 12.71
N SER A 176 11.39 -4.39 13.30
CA SER A 176 10.17 -3.89 12.65
C SER A 176 10.16 -2.39 12.33
N ARG A 177 10.71 -1.56 13.22
CA ARG A 177 10.74 -0.09 13.05
C ARG A 177 11.61 0.34 11.87
N ASN A 178 12.81 -0.24 11.74
CA ASN A 178 13.72 0.06 10.64
C ASN A 178 13.13 -0.36 9.29
N ILE A 179 12.43 -1.50 9.24
CA ILE A 179 11.77 -1.95 8.00
C ILE A 179 10.68 -0.96 7.59
N THR A 180 9.90 -0.44 8.54
CA THR A 180 8.88 0.57 8.23
C THR A 180 9.51 1.82 7.60
N TYR A 181 10.65 2.29 8.11
CA TYR A 181 11.39 3.40 7.47
C TYR A 181 11.91 3.05 6.09
N ILE A 182 12.45 1.84 5.89
CA ILE A 182 12.90 1.38 4.57
C ILE A 182 11.72 1.35 3.58
N PHE A 183 10.57 0.84 3.99
CA PHE A 183 9.36 0.84 3.16
C PHE A 183 8.92 2.25 2.79
N ALA A 184 8.97 3.20 3.73
CA ALA A 184 8.69 4.60 3.44
C ALA A 184 9.66 5.15 2.37
N VAL A 185 10.97 4.91 2.51
CA VAL A 185 11.99 5.36 1.54
C VAL A 185 11.78 4.70 0.17
N VAL A 186 11.50 3.40 0.14
CA VAL A 186 11.25 2.66 -1.10
C VAL A 186 10.01 3.20 -1.83
N LEU A 187 8.91 3.44 -1.12
CA LEU A 187 7.72 4.06 -1.71
C LEU A 187 7.99 5.49 -2.18
N ALA A 188 8.71 6.30 -1.41
CA ALA A 188 9.10 7.64 -1.82
C ALA A 188 9.95 7.63 -3.10
N ALA A 189 10.85 6.66 -3.24
CA ALA A 189 11.61 6.45 -4.47
C ALA A 189 10.71 6.06 -5.66
N CYS A 190 9.72 5.18 -5.45
CA CYS A 190 8.71 4.86 -6.48
C CYS A 190 7.91 6.10 -6.91
N ALA A 191 7.51 6.95 -5.96
CA ALA A 191 6.81 8.20 -6.25
C ALA A 191 7.71 9.16 -7.06
N ALA A 192 8.97 9.32 -6.66
CA ALA A 192 9.95 10.14 -7.37
C ALA A 192 10.15 9.66 -8.82
N LEU A 193 10.28 8.34 -9.03
CA LEU A 193 10.35 7.75 -10.37
C LEU A 193 9.14 8.14 -11.22
N LEU A 194 7.91 8.07 -10.69
CA LEU A 194 6.71 8.47 -11.42
C LEU A 194 6.67 9.97 -11.77
N PHE A 195 7.19 10.83 -10.89
CA PHE A 195 7.24 12.27 -11.13
C PHE A 195 8.29 12.67 -12.18
N MET A 196 9.41 11.94 -12.24
CA MET A 196 10.47 12.19 -13.21
C MET A 196 10.09 11.74 -14.63
N MET A 197 9.09 10.87 -14.77
CA MET A 197 8.64 10.40 -16.08
C MET A 197 7.83 11.48 -16.82
N PRO A 198 8.04 11.66 -18.13
CA PRO A 198 7.35 12.67 -18.92
C PRO A 198 5.83 12.44 -18.87
N ALA A 199 5.08 13.52 -18.64
CA ALA A 199 3.62 13.50 -18.54
C ALA A 199 3.01 12.91 -19.81
N GLN A 200 2.45 11.70 -19.72
CA GLN A 200 1.60 11.17 -20.78
C GLN A 200 0.26 11.89 -20.70
N ARG A 201 0.05 12.85 -21.60
CA ARG A 201 -1.30 13.30 -21.93
C ARG A 201 -2.02 12.11 -22.55
N GLN A 202 -3.10 11.64 -21.91
CA GLN A 202 -4.08 10.84 -22.61
C GLN A 202 -4.59 11.71 -23.76
N THR A 203 -4.27 11.33 -24.99
CA THR A 203 -4.88 11.95 -26.16
C THR A 203 -6.37 11.63 -26.06
N GLU A 204 -7.18 12.65 -25.79
CA GLU A 204 -8.64 12.57 -25.91
C GLU A 204 -8.94 11.98 -27.30
N ALA A 205 -9.61 10.83 -27.31
CA ALA A 205 -10.12 10.19 -28.51
C ALA A 205 -11.54 10.68 -28.78
#